data_AF-K2FFS2-F1
#
_entry.id   AF-K2FFS2-F1
#
_cell.length_a   1.000
_cell.length_b   1.000
_cell.length_c   1.000
_cell.angle_alpha   90.00
_cell.angle_beta   90.00
_cell.angle_gamma   90.00
#
_symmetry.space_group_name_H-M   'P 1'
#
loop_
_entity.id
_entity.type
_entity.pdbx_description
1 polymer ?
#
loop_
_entity_poly.entity_id
_entity_poly.type
_entity_poly.pdbx_seq_one_letter_code
_entity_poly.pdbx_strand_id
1 'polypeptide(L)'
;MTRVDLKLIEKLVEANKESLAPTPEQISPQRHAEHQQNGIKSESSWEPFCNIDDFMKVDLRIVRIANAEHVEGADKLVRLTLDVGNNETRNVFAGIKAAYDPAQLIGRLTVMVA
;
A
#
# COMPACT_ATOMS: atom_id res chain seq x y z
N MET A 1 -51.79 0.25 -37.09
CA MET A 1 -52.10 0.50 -35.66
C MET A 1 -52.52 -0.82 -35.04
N THR A 2 -51.54 -1.60 -34.59
CA THR A 2 -51.71 -2.99 -34.14
C THR A 2 -52.38 -2.98 -32.77
N ARG A 3 -53.59 -3.54 -32.66
CA ARG A 3 -54.30 -3.69 -31.38
C ARG A 3 -53.58 -4.75 -30.56
N VAL A 4 -53.10 -4.37 -29.38
CA VAL A 4 -52.47 -5.28 -28.44
C VAL A 4 -53.54 -6.14 -27.77
N ASP A 5 -53.35 -7.46 -27.75
CA ASP A 5 -54.26 -8.43 -27.14
C ASP A 5 -54.17 -8.38 -25.61
N LEU A 6 -55.29 -8.04 -24.94
CA LEU A 6 -55.35 -7.90 -23.48
C LEU A 6 -54.85 -9.16 -22.73
N LYS A 7 -55.11 -10.35 -23.28
CA LYS A 7 -54.72 -11.63 -22.67
C LYS A 7 -53.20 -11.85 -22.63
N LEU A 8 -52.47 -11.27 -23.57
CA LEU A 8 -51.00 -11.34 -23.60
C LEU A 8 -50.37 -10.38 -22.59
N ILE A 9 -51.01 -9.24 -22.32
CA ILE A 9 -50.59 -8.29 -21.29
C ILE A 9 -50.79 -8.90 -19.90
N GLU A 10 -51.95 -9.52 -19.64
CA GLU A 10 -52.25 -10.16 -18.36
C GLU A 10 -51.23 -11.26 -18.02
N LYS A 11 -50.90 -12.11 -19.00
CA LYS A 11 -49.92 -13.20 -18.83
C LYS A 11 -48.50 -12.69 -18.56
N LEU A 12 -48.14 -11.53 -19.12
CA LEU A 12 -46.83 -10.89 -18.93
C LEU A 12 -46.75 -10.15 -17.58
N VAL A 13 -47.87 -9.62 -17.09
CA VAL A 13 -47.98 -8.99 -15.75
C VAL A 13 -47.98 -10.03 -14.64
N GLU A 14 -48.64 -11.18 -14.81
CA GLU A 14 -48.60 -12.29 -13.84
C GLU A 14 -47.17 -12.85 -13.68
N ALA A 15 -46.46 -13.08 -14.78
CA ALA A 15 -45.08 -13.57 -14.75
C ALA A 15 -44.10 -12.61 -14.06
N ASN A 16 -44.35 -11.29 -14.10
CA ASN A 16 -43.53 -10.29 -13.40
C ASN A 16 -43.92 -10.13 -11.92
N LYS A 17 -45.13 -10.56 -11.53
CA LYS A 17 -45.63 -10.45 -10.15
C LYS A 17 -44.97 -11.46 -9.22
N GLU A 18 -44.59 -12.64 -9.70
CA GLU A 18 -43.83 -13.63 -8.93
C GLU A 18 -42.37 -13.19 -8.67
N SER A 19 -41.81 -12.33 -9.52
CA SER A 19 -40.43 -11.81 -9.35
C SER A 19 -40.34 -10.58 -8.43
N LEU A 20 -41.47 -10.09 -7.90
CA LEU A 20 -41.58 -8.89 -7.06
C LEU A 20 -42.10 -9.19 -5.64
N ALA A 21 -41.76 -10.37 -5.11
CA ALA A 21 -41.81 -10.55 -3.66
C ALA A 21 -40.70 -9.70 -3.02
N PRO A 22 -41.01 -8.81 -2.05
CA PRO A 22 -39.96 -8.19 -1.24
C PRO A 22 -39.24 -9.30 -0.48
N THR A 23 -37.97 -9.52 -0.80
CA THR A 23 -37.07 -10.19 0.13
C THR A 23 -37.22 -9.48 1.47
N PRO A 24 -37.46 -10.20 2.59
CA PRO A 24 -37.52 -9.55 3.89
C PRO A 24 -36.27 -8.69 4.06
N GLU A 25 -36.52 -7.42 4.39
CA GLU A 25 -35.51 -6.41 4.67
C GLU A 25 -34.41 -7.03 5.54
N GLN A 26 -33.28 -7.38 4.93
CA GLN A 26 -32.04 -7.48 5.67
C GLN A 26 -31.69 -6.04 6.02
N ILE A 27 -32.14 -5.64 7.21
CA ILE A 27 -31.72 -4.45 7.93
C ILE A 27 -30.24 -4.24 7.66
N SER A 28 -29.93 -3.28 6.82
CA SER A 28 -28.59 -2.71 6.71
C SER A 28 -28.45 -1.73 7.86
N PRO A 29 -27.69 -2.03 8.93
CA PRO A 29 -27.34 -1.02 9.90
C PRO A 29 -26.10 -0.31 9.35
N GLN A 30 -26.33 0.74 8.58
CA GLN A 30 -25.38 1.85 8.53
C GLN A 30 -25.86 2.92 9.52
N ARG A 31 -25.56 2.72 10.80
CA ARG A 31 -25.18 3.81 11.72
C ARG A 31 -24.73 3.26 13.07
N HIS A 32 -23.74 3.96 13.62
CA HIS A 32 -23.02 3.72 14.88
C HIS A 32 -21.98 2.58 14.72
N ALA A 33 -20.74 2.86 14.31
CA ALA A 33 -19.72 3.55 15.11
C ALA A 33 -19.80 3.10 16.57
N GLU A 34 -18.76 2.42 17.08
CA GLU A 34 -18.69 1.72 18.37
C GLU A 34 -19.19 0.26 18.35
N HIS A 35 -18.39 -0.65 17.76
CA HIS A 35 -18.15 -2.03 18.26
C HIS A 35 -17.35 -2.92 17.28
N GLN A 36 -16.46 -2.34 16.47
CA GLN A 36 -15.31 -3.10 15.92
C GLN A 36 -14.08 -2.90 16.82
N GLN A 37 -14.27 -3.12 18.12
CA GLN A 37 -13.18 -3.62 18.97
C GLN A 37 -13.46 -5.10 19.21
N ASN A 38 -13.44 -5.89 18.12
CA ASN A 38 -13.25 -7.33 18.28
C ASN A 38 -11.83 -7.60 17.85
N GLY A 39 -10.96 -7.73 18.85
CA GLY A 39 -9.56 -8.06 18.67
C GLY A 39 -9.46 -9.34 17.87
N ILE A 40 -9.06 -9.21 16.62
CA ILE A 40 -8.43 -10.31 15.90
C ILE A 40 -7.10 -10.53 16.62
N LYS A 41 -7.10 -11.37 17.66
CA LYS A 41 -5.88 -12.00 18.12
C LYS A 41 -5.48 -12.98 17.02
N SER A 42 -4.77 -12.48 16.02
CA SER A 42 -4.04 -13.31 15.08
C SER A 42 -2.86 -13.91 15.83
N GLU A 43 -3.06 -15.10 16.41
CA GLU A 43 -1.94 -15.97 16.75
C GLU A 43 -1.38 -16.56 15.45
N SER A 44 -0.66 -15.74 14.68
CA SER A 44 0.22 -16.19 13.61
C SER A 44 1.63 -16.28 14.17
N SER A 45 2.16 -17.50 14.28
CA SER A 45 3.49 -17.82 14.81
C SER A 45 4.64 -17.48 13.85
N TRP A 46 4.51 -16.43 13.04
CA TRP A 46 5.59 -15.87 12.21
C TRP A 46 5.42 -14.35 12.05
N GLU A 47 6.27 -13.63 12.78
CA GLU A 47 6.76 -12.24 12.60
C GLU A 47 5.77 -11.05 12.63
N PRO A 48 6.21 -9.89 13.17
CA PRO A 48 5.33 -8.83 13.65
C PRO A 48 4.86 -7.98 12.48
N PHE A 49 3.60 -8.13 12.07
CA PHE A 49 2.97 -7.11 11.23
C PHE A 49 3.03 -5.77 11.96
N CYS A 50 3.62 -4.75 11.34
CA CYS A 50 3.53 -3.39 11.83
C CYS A 50 2.21 -2.76 11.35
N ASN A 51 1.64 -1.86 12.16
CA ASN A 51 0.47 -1.11 11.73
C ASN A 51 0.86 -0.07 10.68
N ILE A 52 -0.11 0.38 9.88
CA ILE A 52 0.11 1.44 8.89
C ILE A 52 0.64 2.72 9.56
N ASP A 53 0.18 3.02 10.76
CA ASP A 53 0.64 4.17 11.54
C ASP A 53 2.13 4.07 11.91
N ASP A 54 2.65 2.85 12.09
CA ASP A 54 4.08 2.64 12.39
C ASP A 54 4.94 2.80 11.13
N PHE A 55 4.43 2.40 9.97
CA PHE A 55 5.08 2.65 8.68
C PHE A 55 5.10 4.14 8.34
N MET A 56 4.00 4.87 8.59
CA MET A 56 3.91 6.31 8.32
C MET A 56 4.84 7.18 9.18
N LYS A 57 5.32 6.66 10.32
CA LYS A 57 6.33 7.35 11.14
C LYS A 57 7.72 7.35 10.50
N VAL A 58 8.00 6.44 9.57
CA VAL A 58 9.30 6.34 8.90
C VAL A 58 9.31 7.22 7.65
N ASP A 59 10.23 8.19 7.60
CA ASP A 59 10.38 9.09 6.46
C ASP A 59 11.31 8.47 5.40
N LEU A 60 10.70 7.83 4.40
CA LEU A 60 11.41 7.22 3.26
C LEU A 60 11.47 8.21 2.10
N ARG A 61 12.69 8.65 1.75
CA ARG A 61 12.92 9.60 0.65
C ARG A 61 13.80 9.02 -0.44
N ILE A 62 13.51 9.39 -1.69
CA ILE A 62 14.39 9.12 -2.83
C ILE A 62 15.46 10.20 -2.88
N VAL A 63 16.71 9.77 -2.92
CA VAL A 63 17.88 10.64 -2.92
C VAL A 63 18.86 10.19 -4.00
N ARG A 64 19.68 11.13 -4.48
CA ARG A 64 20.70 10.85 -5.49
C ARG A 64 22.05 10.64 -4.81
N ILE A 65 22.80 9.63 -5.22
CA ILE A 65 24.16 9.41 -4.75
C ILE A 65 25.07 10.41 -5.47
N ALA A 66 25.56 11.42 -4.74
CA ALA A 66 26.46 12.44 -5.25
C ALA A 66 27.91 11.94 -5.31
N ASN A 67 28.34 11.19 -4.30
CA ASN A 67 29.66 10.57 -4.26
C ASN A 67 29.60 9.22 -3.52
N ALA A 68 30.48 8.30 -3.88
CA ALA A 68 30.62 6.99 -3.27
C ALA A 68 32.10 6.62 -3.20
N GLU A 69 32.61 6.30 -2.01
CA GLU A 69 34.03 6.05 -1.77
C GLU A 69 34.24 4.87 -0.83
N HIS A 70 35.38 4.20 -0.98
CA HIS A 70 35.78 3.16 -0.05
C HIS A 70 36.20 3.77 1.29
N VAL A 71 35.86 3.08 2.38
CA VAL A 71 36.33 3.47 3.71
C VAL A 71 37.63 2.74 3.99
N GLU A 72 38.72 3.49 4.19
CA GLU A 72 39.99 2.93 4.63
C GLU A 72 39.83 2.28 6.01
N GLY A 73 40.26 1.02 6.13
CA GLY A 73 40.12 0.24 7.36
C GLY A 73 38.77 -0.47 7.56
N ALA A 74 37.82 -0.36 6.62
CA ALA A 74 36.58 -1.14 6.66
C ALA A 74 36.45 -2.06 5.43
N ASP A 75 36.38 -3.36 5.70
CA ASP A 75 36.34 -4.37 4.63
C ASP A 75 34.97 -4.46 3.94
N LYS A 76 33.91 -4.01 4.60
CA LYS A 76 32.53 -4.16 4.13
C LYS A 76 31.82 -2.84 3.82
N LEU A 77 32.38 -1.70 4.23
CA LEU A 77 31.69 -0.41 4.18
C LEU A 77 32.11 0.42 2.97
N VAL A 78 31.12 1.09 2.39
CA VAL A 78 31.25 2.16 1.40
C VAL A 78 30.65 3.42 2.00
N ARG A 79 31.36 4.54 1.92
CA ARG A 79 30.85 5.86 2.30
C ARG A 79 30.08 6.44 1.11
N LEU A 80 28.81 6.75 1.31
CA LEU A 80 27.96 7.39 0.32
C LEU A 80 27.63 8.80 0.78
N THR A 81 27.81 9.78 -0.11
CA THR A 81 27.29 11.13 0.05
C THR A 81 26.03 11.23 -0.78
N LEU A 82 24.89 11.40 -0.10
CA LEU A 82 23.56 11.45 -0.68
C LEU A 82 23.11 12.91 -0.74
N ASP A 83 22.60 13.31 -1.90
CA ASP A 83 21.92 14.58 -2.10
C ASP A 83 20.42 14.40 -1.80
N VAL A 84 19.98 15.05 -0.74
CA VAL A 84 18.60 14.98 -0.21
C VAL A 84 17.73 16.12 -0.77
N GLY A 85 18.30 16.95 -1.65
CA GLY A 85 17.67 18.17 -2.15
C GLY A 85 17.91 19.38 -1.23
N ASN A 86 17.46 20.56 -1.66
CA ASN A 86 17.60 21.83 -0.92
C ASN A 86 19.05 22.18 -0.52
N ASN A 87 20.05 21.77 -1.33
CA ASN A 87 21.47 21.88 -1.02
C ASN A 87 21.92 21.16 0.27
N GLU A 88 21.12 20.21 0.78
CA GLU A 88 21.48 19.36 1.91
C GLU A 88 22.07 18.03 1.42
N THR A 89 23.26 17.69 1.91
CA THR A 89 23.89 16.40 1.67
C THR A 89 24.01 15.61 2.96
N ARG A 90 23.74 14.31 2.93
CA ARG A 90 23.94 13.40 4.06
C ARG A 90 25.00 12.35 3.75
N ASN A 91 25.81 12.05 4.75
CA ASN A 91 26.81 10.99 4.65
C ASN A 91 26.28 9.74 5.35
N VAL A 92 26.30 8.61 4.65
CA VAL A 92 25.90 7.31 5.19
C VAL A 92 26.95 6.26 4.86
N PHE A 93 27.06 5.25 5.71
CA PHE A 93 27.92 4.10 5.49
C PHE A 93 27.07 2.88 5.16
N ALA A 94 27.31 2.27 4.00
CA ALA A 94 26.56 1.12 3.54
C ALA A 94 27.48 -0.11 3.47
N GLY A 95 27.00 -1.23 4.00
CA GLY A 95 27.69 -2.53 4.04
C GLY A 95 27.73 -3.28 2.70
N ILE A 96 27.87 -2.57 1.58
CA ILE A 96 27.63 -3.11 0.22
C ILE A 96 28.89 -3.25 -0.63
N LYS A 97 30.09 -3.13 -0.01
CA LYS A 97 31.38 -3.16 -0.71
C LYS A 97 31.63 -4.45 -1.51
N ALA A 98 31.08 -5.59 -1.06
CA ALA A 98 31.22 -6.86 -1.76
C ALA A 98 30.29 -7.01 -2.97
N ALA A 99 29.22 -6.22 -3.04
CA ALA A 99 28.18 -6.35 -4.06
C ALA A 99 28.29 -5.30 -5.17
N TYR A 100 28.82 -4.10 -4.86
CA TYR A 100 28.88 -2.99 -5.79
C TYR A 100 30.19 -2.23 -5.71
N ASP A 101 30.70 -1.82 -6.87
CA ASP A 101 31.77 -0.83 -6.96
C ASP A 101 31.17 0.57 -6.73
N PRO A 102 31.69 1.38 -5.79
CA PRO A 102 31.25 2.76 -5.59
C PRO A 102 31.21 3.61 -6.86
N ALA A 103 32.12 3.41 -7.82
CA ALA A 103 32.08 4.15 -9.08
C ALA A 103 30.77 3.94 -9.86
N GLN A 104 30.14 2.77 -9.72
CA GLN A 104 28.87 2.46 -10.37
C GLN A 104 27.66 3.03 -9.61
N LEU A 105 27.83 3.42 -8.35
CA LEU A 105 26.76 3.94 -7.50
C LEU A 105 26.54 5.45 -7.70
N ILE A 106 27.57 6.18 -8.14
CA ILE A 106 27.50 7.63 -8.37
C ILE A 106 26.44 7.94 -9.42
N GLY A 107 25.55 8.88 -9.10
CA GLY A 107 24.45 9.32 -9.95
C GLY A 107 23.20 8.44 -9.89
N ARG A 108 23.24 7.29 -9.20
CA ARG A 108 22.04 6.46 -9.01
C ARG A 108 21.10 7.07 -7.97
N LEU A 109 19.82 6.74 -8.10
CA LEU A 109 18.80 7.03 -7.10
C LEU A 109 18.69 5.86 -6.12
N THR A 110 18.61 6.18 -4.83
CA THR A 110 18.42 5.21 -3.76
C THR A 110 17.36 5.72 -2.77
N VAL A 111 16.78 4.81 -1.99
CA VAL A 111 15.92 5.15 -0.86
C VAL A 111 16.81 5.38 0.37
N MET A 112 16.51 6.42 1.15
CA MET A 112 17.12 6.74 2.43
C MET A 112 16.03 6.99 3.47
N VAL A 113 16.26 6.57 4.71
CA VAL A 113 15.46 6.97 5.87
C VAL A 113 16.00 8.30 6.41
N ALA A 114 15.16 9.33 6.48
CA ALA A 114 15.56 10.72 6.82
C ALA A 114 15.50 11.04 8.32
#